data_AF-A0A7W9PIP9-F1
#
_entry.id   AF-A0A7W9PIP9-F1
#
_cell.length_a   1.000
_cell.length_b   1.000
_cell.length_c   1.000
_cell.angle_alpha   90.00
_cell.angle_beta   90.00
_cell.angle_gamma   90.00
#
_symmetry.space_group_name_H-M   'P 1'
#
loop_
_entity.id
_entity.type
_entity.pdbx_description
1 polymer ?
#
loop_
_entity_poly.entity_id
_entity_poly.type
_entity_poly.pdbx_seq_one_letter_code
_entity_poly.pdbx_strand_id
1 'polypeptide(L)'
;MNVLPDSELAVMRAIHSAAGPRSVEDLAVEVGDRPSVVRATVVRLADRGYAGEVIAWTLTRSGRRLLADLTTHAHLTALQRRVLAAADAAGGARTVPELAATLRCRCGAVTYAMHQLADYACVRRVDAWQATAAALRDLPELTTRPPLVRRNGVSMPSVVTATYVAVDASVAGGGGS
;
A
#
# COMPACT_ATOMS: atom_id res chain seq x y z
N MET A 1 -2.43 -12.71 -21.44
CA MET A 1 -3.11 -12.12 -20.26
C MET A 1 -2.59 -12.85 -19.04
N ASN A 2 -1.66 -12.26 -18.28
CA ASN A 2 -1.06 -12.89 -17.10
C ASN A 2 -2.02 -12.74 -15.92
N VAL A 3 -2.94 -13.70 -15.76
CA VAL A 3 -3.82 -13.76 -14.60
C VAL A 3 -2.98 -14.16 -13.39
N LEU A 4 -2.97 -13.34 -12.35
CA LEU A 4 -2.28 -13.67 -11.11
C LEU A 4 -3.01 -14.81 -10.39
N PRO A 5 -2.29 -15.75 -9.75
CA PRO A 5 -2.89 -16.73 -8.85
C PRO A 5 -3.66 -16.04 -7.73
N ASP A 6 -4.70 -16.69 -7.21
CA ASP A 6 -5.59 -16.12 -6.18
C ASP A 6 -4.83 -15.66 -4.92
N SER A 7 -3.78 -16.37 -4.53
CA SER A 7 -2.91 -15.98 -3.41
C SER A 7 -2.10 -14.71 -3.69
N GLU A 8 -1.62 -14.52 -4.92
CA GLU A 8 -0.90 -13.30 -5.32
C GLU A 8 -1.85 -12.12 -5.47
N LEU A 9 -3.06 -12.37 -5.98
CA LEU A 9 -4.12 -11.38 -6.08
C LEU A 9 -4.58 -10.88 -4.70
N ALA A 10 -4.71 -11.78 -3.72
CA ALA A 10 -5.06 -11.42 -2.35
C ALA A 10 -4.01 -10.51 -1.70
N VAL A 11 -2.73 -10.86 -1.81
CA VAL A 11 -1.62 -10.04 -1.30
C VAL A 11 -1.55 -8.70 -2.03
N MET A 12 -1.70 -8.68 -3.36
CA MET A 12 -1.69 -7.44 -4.14
C MET A 12 -2.85 -6.50 -3.76
N ARG A 13 -4.05 -7.04 -3.52
CA ARG A 13 -5.20 -6.27 -3.00
C ARG A 13 -4.92 -5.70 -1.62
N ALA A 14 -4.31 -6.46 -0.72
CA ALA A 14 -3.95 -5.99 0.63
C ALA A 14 -2.87 -4.90 0.61
N ILE A 15 -1.91 -4.97 -0.33
CA ILE A 15 -0.93 -3.89 -0.54
C ILE A 15 -1.61 -2.64 -1.11
N HIS A 16 -2.56 -2.82 -2.04
CA HIS A 16 -3.27 -1.72 -2.70
C HIS A 16 -4.29 -1.01 -1.80
N SER A 17 -4.97 -1.75 -0.91
CA SER A 17 -5.96 -1.20 0.02
C SER A 17 -5.33 -0.33 1.11
N ALA A 18 -4.02 -0.45 1.33
CA ALA A 18 -3.32 0.26 2.38
C ALA A 18 -3.04 1.72 1.99
N ALA A 19 -3.29 2.64 2.94
CA ALA A 19 -2.94 4.05 2.81
C ALA A 19 -1.41 4.33 2.98
N GLY A 20 -0.56 3.34 2.72
CA GLY A 20 0.90 3.39 2.88
C GLY A 20 1.54 2.00 2.94
N PRO A 21 2.86 1.92 3.17
CA PRO A 21 3.60 0.66 3.19
C PRO A 21 3.11 -0.32 4.26
N ARG A 22 3.17 -1.62 3.97
CA ARG A 22 2.79 -2.68 4.90
C ARG A 22 3.92 -3.67 5.12
N SER A 23 4.16 -4.04 6.37
CA SER A 23 5.10 -5.12 6.68
C SER A 23 4.53 -6.47 6.24
N VAL A 24 5.40 -7.46 6.06
CA VAL A 24 4.98 -8.84 5.77
C VAL A 24 4.06 -9.37 6.87
N GLU A 25 4.33 -9.02 8.13
CA GLU A 25 3.53 -9.44 9.27
C GLU A 25 2.11 -8.87 9.21
N ASP A 26 1.96 -7.59 8.85
CA ASP A 26 0.64 -6.97 8.70
C ASP A 26 -0.14 -7.54 7.52
N LEU A 27 0.55 -7.82 6.41
CA LEU A 27 -0.07 -8.44 5.22
C LEU A 27 -0.50 -9.88 5.51
N ALA A 28 0.30 -10.62 6.29
CA ALA A 28 -0.02 -11.99 6.67
C ALA A 28 -1.28 -12.10 7.51
N VAL A 29 -1.46 -11.17 8.45
CA VAL A 29 -2.70 -11.07 9.25
C VAL A 29 -3.91 -10.75 8.36
N GLU A 30 -3.77 -9.80 7.42
CA GLU A 30 -4.87 -9.38 6.55
C GLU A 30 -5.28 -10.46 5.54
N VAL A 31 -4.29 -11.12 4.94
CA VAL A 31 -4.52 -12.19 3.94
C VAL A 31 -4.90 -13.51 4.60
N GLY A 32 -4.59 -13.69 5.89
CA GLY A 32 -4.87 -14.93 6.62
C GLY A 32 -3.92 -16.08 6.28
N ASP A 33 -2.66 -15.79 5.95
CA ASP A 33 -1.65 -16.78 5.56
C ASP A 33 -0.36 -16.62 6.39
N ARG A 34 0.55 -17.58 6.28
CA ARG A 34 1.83 -17.59 6.99
C ARG A 34 2.74 -16.47 6.47
N PRO A 35 3.46 -15.75 7.35
CA PRO A 35 4.40 -14.70 6.95
C PRO A 35 5.44 -15.14 5.93
N SER A 36 5.92 -16.39 5.98
CA SER A 36 6.88 -16.92 5.00
C SER A 36 6.28 -17.06 3.60
N VAL A 37 5.02 -17.46 3.49
CA VAL A 37 4.30 -17.58 2.22
C VAL A 37 4.04 -16.20 1.63
N VAL A 38 3.57 -15.28 2.47
CA VAL A 38 3.31 -13.88 2.09
C VAL A 38 4.60 -13.22 1.63
N ARG A 39 5.71 -13.39 2.36
CA ARG A 39 7.03 -12.88 1.95
C ARG A 39 7.41 -13.38 0.56
N ALA A 40 7.32 -14.68 0.31
CA ALA A 40 7.66 -15.24 -0.99
C ALA A 40 6.74 -14.67 -2.10
N THR A 41 5.46 -14.47 -1.81
CA THR A 41 4.50 -13.88 -2.74
C THR A 41 4.80 -12.42 -3.05
N VAL A 42 5.12 -11.62 -2.03
CA VAL A 42 5.45 -10.21 -2.23
C VAL A 42 6.74 -10.04 -3.03
N VAL A 43 7.75 -10.88 -2.79
CA VAL A 43 8.98 -10.90 -3.60
C VAL A 43 8.66 -11.19 -5.07
N ARG A 44 7.83 -12.21 -5.37
CA ARG A 44 7.42 -12.50 -6.75
C ARG A 44 6.61 -11.36 -7.38
N LEU A 45 5.78 -10.66 -6.60
CA LEU A 45 5.07 -9.47 -7.08
C LEU A 45 6.04 -8.33 -7.38
N ALA A 46 7.08 -8.18 -6.56
CA ALA A 46 8.14 -7.18 -6.76
C ALA A 46 9.00 -7.47 -8.00
N ASP A 47 9.38 -8.73 -8.22
CA ASP A 47 10.12 -9.17 -9.42
C ASP A 47 9.33 -8.88 -10.71
N ARG A 48 7.99 -8.88 -10.62
CA ARG A 48 7.10 -8.52 -11.73
C ARG A 48 6.79 -7.01 -11.80
N GLY A 49 7.38 -6.21 -10.91
CA GLY A 49 7.23 -4.77 -10.88
C GLY A 49 5.93 -4.27 -10.25
N TYR A 50 5.17 -5.12 -9.54
CA TYR A 50 3.90 -4.74 -8.91
C TYR A 50 4.05 -4.22 -7.47
N ALA A 51 5.11 -4.62 -6.78
CA ALA A 51 5.40 -4.17 -5.42
C ALA A 51 6.82 -3.59 -5.34
N GLY A 52 7.00 -2.58 -4.49
CA GLY A 52 8.31 -2.02 -4.16
C GLY A 52 8.61 -2.19 -2.68
N GLU A 53 9.80 -2.67 -2.36
CA GLU A 53 10.30 -2.69 -0.99
C GLU A 53 10.71 -1.28 -0.57
N VAL A 54 10.26 -0.88 0.61
CA VAL A 54 10.56 0.43 1.19
C VAL A 54 10.84 0.29 2.68
N ILE A 55 11.75 1.14 3.15
CA ILE A 55 12.01 1.28 4.57
C ILE A 55 10.94 2.18 5.18
N ALA A 56 10.17 1.61 6.09
CA ALA A 56 9.14 2.32 6.82
C ALA A 56 9.36 2.20 8.33
N TRP A 57 8.53 2.91 9.07
CA TRP A 57 8.53 2.91 10.52
C TRP A 57 7.13 2.69 11.03
N THR A 58 7.01 1.90 12.09
CA THR A 58 5.74 1.62 12.75
C THR A 58 5.82 1.93 14.24
N LEU A 59 4.68 2.32 14.82
CA LEU A 59 4.57 2.55 16.26
C LEU A 59 4.64 1.24 17.03
N THR A 60 5.43 1.26 18.09
CA THR A 60 5.45 0.17 19.06
C THR A 60 4.30 0.34 20.06
N ARG A 61 4.09 -0.69 20.89
CA ARG A 61 3.16 -0.60 22.02
C ARG A 61 3.55 0.53 22.99
N SER A 62 4.85 0.75 23.20
CA SER A 62 5.36 1.83 24.05
C SER A 62 5.05 3.20 23.45
N GLY A 63 5.25 3.39 22.15
CA GLY A 63 4.91 4.63 21.46
C GLY A 63 3.42 4.96 21.49
N ARG A 64 2.55 3.95 21.39
CA ARG A 64 1.09 4.14 21.52
C ARG A 64 0.69 4.54 22.94
N ARG A 65 1.29 3.92 23.96
CA ARG A 65 1.06 4.32 25.37
C ARG A 65 1.51 5.75 25.63
N LEU A 66 2.65 6.14 25.06
CA LEU A 66 3.18 7.48 25.15
C LEU A 66 2.24 8.54 24.53
N LEU A 67 1.53 8.21 23.45
CA LEU A 67 0.51 9.10 22.88
C LEU A 67 -0.73 9.23 23.78
N ALA A 68 -1.11 8.15 24.47
CA ALA A 68 -2.23 8.17 25.39
C ALA A 68 -1.95 8.98 26.66
N ASP A 69 -0.68 9.09 27.06
CA ASP A 69 -0.25 9.89 28.20
C ASP A 69 0.99 10.73 27.86
N LEU A 70 0.74 11.92 27.32
CA LEU A 70 1.81 12.88 26.98
C LEU A 70 2.44 13.54 28.22
N THR A 71 1.86 13.36 29.42
CA THR A 71 2.41 13.93 30.65
C THR A 71 3.64 13.16 31.14
N THR A 72 3.78 11.89 30.75
CA THR A 72 4.86 11.02 31.23
C THR A 72 6.23 11.32 30.61
N HIS A 73 6.31 12.04 29.47
CA HIS A 73 7.59 12.34 28.79
C HIS A 73 7.66 13.80 28.28
N ALA A 74 7.73 14.76 29.22
CA ALA A 74 7.91 16.19 28.94
C ALA A 74 9.18 16.53 28.13
N HIS A 75 10.14 15.61 28.03
CA HIS A 75 11.40 15.78 27.31
C HIS A 75 11.28 15.64 25.78
N LEU A 76 10.14 15.18 25.25
CA LEU A 76 9.96 15.13 23.81
C LEU A 76 9.88 16.54 23.23
N THR A 77 10.52 16.75 22.09
CA THR A 77 10.39 17.98 21.32
C THR A 77 9.00 18.08 20.68
N ALA A 78 8.57 19.29 20.33
CA ALA A 78 7.32 19.49 19.60
C ALA A 78 7.27 18.71 18.28
N LEU A 79 8.41 18.58 17.59
CA LEU A 79 8.49 17.80 16.35
C LEU A 79 8.30 16.30 16.60
N GLN A 80 8.95 15.72 17.62
CA GLN A 80 8.79 14.31 17.97
C GLN A 80 7.34 13.96 18.31
N ARG A 81 6.65 14.82 19.08
CA ARG A 81 5.22 14.64 19.38
C ARG A 81 4.37 14.64 18.11
N ARG A 82 4.62 15.58 17.19
CA ARG A 82 3.90 15.65 15.91
C ARG A 82 4.17 14.43 15.04
N VAL A 83 5.40 13.94 15.01
CA VAL A 83 5.80 12.73 14.27
C VAL A 83 5.09 11.49 14.81
N LEU A 84 5.06 11.31 16.14
CA LEU A 84 4.32 10.20 16.76
C LEU A 84 2.83 10.26 16.43
N ALA A 85 2.20 11.43 16.58
CA ALA A 85 0.79 11.59 16.29
C ALA A 85 0.46 11.32 14.81
N ALA A 86 1.31 11.77 13.88
CA ALA A 86 1.15 11.49 12.46
C ALA A 86 1.32 9.99 12.13
N ALA A 87 2.27 9.31 12.77
CA ALA A 87 2.45 7.87 12.62
C ALA A 87 1.26 7.06 13.19
N ASP A 88 0.59 7.56 14.23
CA ASP A 88 -0.57 6.89 14.84
C ASP A 88 -1.83 7.07 14.00
N ALA A 89 -2.10 8.30 13.56
CA ALA A 89 -3.22 8.61 12.67
C ALA A 89 -3.17 7.83 11.35
N ALA A 90 -1.96 7.47 10.90
CA ALA A 90 -1.73 6.66 9.71
C ALA A 90 -2.19 5.20 9.85
N GLY A 91 -2.37 4.69 11.08
CA GLY A 91 -2.86 3.33 11.34
C GLY A 91 -1.95 2.19 10.86
N GLY A 92 -0.71 2.49 10.46
CA GLY A 92 0.21 1.52 9.87
C GLY A 92 1.61 2.10 9.68
N ALA A 93 2.49 1.34 9.01
CA ALA A 93 3.85 1.78 8.77
C ALA A 93 3.90 2.99 7.81
N ARG A 94 4.85 3.89 8.03
CA ARG A 94 5.07 5.07 7.17
C ARG A 94 6.54 5.30 6.88
N THR A 95 6.81 5.73 5.66
CA THR A 95 8.14 6.18 5.26
C THR A 95 8.42 7.59 5.79
N VAL A 96 9.71 7.93 5.86
CA VAL A 96 10.13 9.30 6.21
C VAL A 96 9.57 10.36 5.24
N PRO A 97 9.62 10.17 3.91
CA PRO A 97 9.05 11.14 2.96
C PRO A 97 7.55 11.38 3.17
N GLU A 98 6.77 10.34 3.45
CA GLU A 98 5.33 10.48 3.72
C GLU A 98 5.07 11.32 4.97
N LEU A 99 5.75 11.00 6.08
CA LEU A 99 5.64 11.77 7.32
C LEU A 99 6.09 13.23 7.13
N ALA A 100 7.18 13.45 6.39
CA ALA A 100 7.69 14.77 6.07
C ALA A 100 6.68 15.60 5.26
N ALA A 101 6.03 14.98 4.27
CA ALA A 101 4.96 15.59 3.49
C ALA A 101 3.74 15.94 4.36
N THR A 102 3.26 15.01 5.18
CA THR A 102 2.13 15.23 6.12
C THR A 102 2.42 16.37 7.09
N LEU A 103 3.64 16.44 7.63
CA LEU A 103 4.05 17.44 8.61
C LEU A 103 4.51 18.76 7.98
N ARG A 104 4.65 18.80 6.65
CA ARG A 104 5.21 19.91 5.87
C ARG A 104 6.57 20.36 6.40
N CYS A 105 7.49 19.40 6.57
CA CYS A 105 8.83 19.65 7.08
C CYS A 105 9.90 18.86 6.30
N ARG A 106 11.19 19.13 6.58
CA ARG A 106 12.29 18.49 5.87
C ARG A 106 12.45 17.03 6.29
N CYS A 107 12.71 16.13 5.33
CA CYS A 107 12.97 14.71 5.60
C CYS A 107 14.06 14.51 6.66
N GLY A 108 15.16 15.27 6.63
CA GLY A 108 16.24 15.14 7.62
C GLY A 108 15.78 15.39 9.07
N ALA A 109 14.84 16.33 9.27
CA ALA A 109 14.29 16.60 10.60
C ALA A 109 13.40 15.44 11.08
N VAL A 110 12.61 14.85 10.19
CA VAL A 110 11.82 13.65 10.48
C VAL A 110 12.71 12.44 10.73
N THR A 111 13.74 12.21 9.91
CA THR A 111 14.73 11.14 10.11
C THR A 111 15.35 11.24 11.50
N TYR A 112 15.85 12.43 11.87
CA TYR A 112 16.45 12.65 13.18
C TYR A 112 15.45 12.37 14.31
N ALA A 113 14.22 12.90 14.21
CA ALA A 113 13.18 12.66 15.20
C ALA A 113 12.83 11.16 15.33
N MET A 114 12.75 10.43 14.22
CA MET A 114 12.44 9.00 14.20
C MET A 114 13.54 8.16 14.85
N HIS A 115 14.82 8.48 14.60
CA HIS A 115 15.92 7.80 15.28
C HIS A 115 15.87 8.01 16.79
N GLN A 116 15.69 9.24 17.25
CA GLN A 116 15.55 9.53 18.67
C GLN A 116 14.35 8.80 19.29
N LEU A 117 13.20 8.79 18.61
CA LEU A 117 12.02 8.04 19.05
C LEU A 117 12.25 6.51 19.07
N ALA A 118 13.12 6.00 18.20
CA ALA A 118 13.54 4.60 18.19
C ALA A 118 14.41 4.28 19.40
N ASP A 119 15.29 5.19 19.82
CA ASP A 119 16.11 5.05 21.03
C ASP A 119 15.22 4.96 22.29
N TYR A 120 14.08 5.65 22.29
CA TYR A 120 13.03 5.51 23.33
C TYR A 120 12.08 4.33 23.10
N ALA A 121 12.39 3.43 22.16
CA ALA A 121 11.57 2.28 21.78
C ALA A 121 10.11 2.64 21.40
N CYS A 122 9.84 3.87 20.96
CA CYS A 122 8.50 4.35 20.61
C CYS A 122 8.11 3.99 19.17
N VAL A 123 9.10 3.89 18.30
CA VAL A 123 8.95 3.47 16.91
C VAL A 123 9.98 2.38 16.60
N ARG A 124 9.69 1.54 15.61
CA ARG A 124 10.66 0.59 15.07
C ARG A 124 10.71 0.68 13.55
N ARG A 125 11.90 0.48 12.99
CA ARG A 125 12.11 0.35 11.56
C ARG A 125 11.58 -1.02 11.09
N VAL A 126 10.93 -1.03 9.92
CA VAL A 126 10.40 -2.24 9.29
C VAL A 126 10.66 -2.20 7.80
N ASP A 127 10.95 -3.37 7.25
CA ASP A 127 10.89 -3.59 5.81
C ASP A 127 9.43 -3.76 5.43
N ALA A 128 8.96 -2.90 4.55
CA ALA A 128 7.57 -2.80 4.17
C ALA A 128 7.44 -2.75 2.65
N TRP A 129 6.23 -3.02 2.17
CA TRP A 129 5.93 -3.14 0.77
C TRP A 129 4.77 -2.23 0.40
N GLN A 130 4.88 -1.61 -0.78
CA GLN A 130 3.87 -0.72 -1.33
C GLN A 130 3.64 -1.04 -2.80
N ALA A 131 2.43 -0.76 -3.29
CA ALA A 131 2.10 -0.94 -4.69
C ALA A 131 2.92 0.04 -5.53
N THR A 132 3.43 -0.43 -6.67
CA THR A 132 4.04 0.47 -7.66
C THR A 132 2.97 1.19 -8.48
N ALA A 133 3.35 2.27 -9.16
CA ALA A 133 2.45 2.95 -10.10
C ALA A 133 1.94 2.00 -11.21
N ALA A 134 2.75 1.02 -11.62
CA ALA A 134 2.34 0.00 -12.58
C ALA A 134 1.22 -0.88 -12.00
N ALA A 135 1.37 -1.37 -10.77
CA ALA A 135 0.29 -2.11 -10.11
C ALA A 135 -1.00 -1.31 -9.98
N LEU A 136 -0.94 -0.02 -9.65
CA LEU A 136 -2.14 0.82 -9.55
C LEU A 136 -2.92 0.90 -10.88
N ARG A 137 -2.20 0.94 -12.00
CA ARG A 137 -2.79 0.99 -13.34
C ARG A 137 -3.32 -0.36 -13.79
N ASP A 138 -2.57 -1.43 -13.51
CA ASP A 138 -2.82 -2.75 -14.10
C ASP A 138 -3.78 -3.60 -13.22
N LEU A 139 -4.04 -3.20 -11.96
CA LEU A 139 -4.92 -3.90 -11.03
C LEU A 139 -6.33 -4.20 -11.57
N PRO A 140 -7.03 -3.26 -12.25
CA PRO A 140 -8.34 -3.55 -12.83
C PRO A 140 -8.27 -4.74 -13.78
N GLU A 141 -7.31 -4.76 -14.71
CA GLU A 141 -7.12 -5.84 -15.68
C GLU A 141 -6.74 -7.17 -15.02
N LEU A 142 -5.93 -7.14 -13.96
CA LEU A 142 -5.52 -8.32 -13.19
C LEU A 142 -6.65 -8.92 -12.34
N THR A 143 -7.70 -8.14 -12.04
CA THR A 143 -8.86 -8.58 -11.25
C THR A 143 -10.06 -8.99 -12.10
N THR A 144 -10.07 -8.66 -13.39
CA THR A 144 -11.11 -9.09 -14.33
C THR A 144 -10.92 -10.57 -14.65
N ARG A 145 -11.58 -11.45 -13.91
CA ARG A 145 -11.73 -12.85 -14.34
C ARG A 145 -12.56 -12.85 -15.63
N PRO A 146 -12.08 -13.44 -16.74
CA PRO A 146 -12.93 -13.62 -17.91
C PRO A 146 -14.22 -14.35 -17.47
N PRO A 147 -15.40 -13.94 -17.97
CA PRO A 147 -16.64 -14.59 -17.57
C PRO A 147 -16.51 -16.10 -17.85
N LEU A 148 -16.84 -16.95 -16.89
CA LEU A 148 -16.83 -18.39 -17.13
C LEU A 148 -18.13 -18.74 -17.86
N VAL A 149 -18.02 -19.16 -19.12
CA VAL A 149 -19.18 -19.71 -19.83
C VAL A 149 -19.29 -21.18 -19.44
N ARG A 150 -20.42 -21.57 -18.86
CA ARG A 150 -20.75 -22.99 -18.65
C ARG A 150 -21.21 -23.57 -19.99
N ARG A 151 -20.41 -24.48 -20.56
CA ARG A 151 -20.83 -25.31 -21.68
C ARG A 151 -20.76 -26.77 -21.23
N ASN A 152 -21.90 -27.45 -21.19
CA ASN A 152 -22.03 -28.88 -20.86
C ASN A 152 -21.34 -29.30 -19.54
N GLY A 153 -21.58 -28.57 -18.44
CA GLY A 153 -21.05 -28.92 -17.11
C GLY A 153 -19.56 -28.64 -16.89
N VAL A 154 -18.83 -28.18 -17.91
CA VAL A 154 -17.43 -27.77 -17.81
C VAL A 154 -17.35 -26.24 -17.81
N SER A 155 -16.70 -25.67 -16.80
CA SER A 155 -16.40 -24.24 -16.74
C SER A 155 -15.21 -23.94 -17.64
N MET A 156 -15.41 -23.14 -18.69
CA MET A 156 -14.32 -22.66 -19.56
C MET A 156 -14.14 -21.14 -19.45
N PRO A 157 -12.91 -20.62 -19.49
CA PRO A 157 -12.67 -19.19 -19.58
C PRO A 157 -13.25 -18.65 -20.90
N SER A 158 -14.16 -17.68 -20.81
CA SER A 158 -14.68 -17.00 -22.01
C SER A 158 -13.63 -16.04 -22.53
N VAL A 159 -13.22 -16.21 -23.78
CA VAL A 159 -12.46 -15.21 -24.50
C VAL A 159 -13.43 -14.11 -24.92
N VAL A 160 -13.60 -13.10 -24.07
CA VAL A 160 -14.28 -11.87 -24.47
C VAL A 160 -13.22 -10.96 -25.09
N THR A 161 -13.17 -10.96 -26.43
CA THR A 161 -12.46 -9.92 -27.18
C THR A 161 -13.23 -8.61 -26.95
N ALA A 162 -12.69 -7.71 -26.16
CA ALA A 162 -13.26 -6.37 -26.00
C ALA A 162 -13.06 -5.59 -27.31
N THR A 163 -14.09 -5.56 -28.15
CA THR A 163 -14.14 -4.62 -29.28
C THR A 163 -14.48 -3.25 -28.72
N TYR A 164 -13.48 -2.38 -28.59
CA TYR A 164 -13.72 -0.96 -28.32
C TYR A 164 -14.45 -0.35 -29.51
N VAL A 165 -15.75 -0.10 -29.37
CA VAL A 165 -16.46 0.82 -30.25
C VAL A 165 -16.10 2.23 -29.79
N ALA A 166 -15.16 2.87 -30.48
CA ALA A 166 -14.95 4.30 -30.36
C ALA A 166 -16.22 4.99 -30.87
N VAL A 167 -16.99 5.60 -29.96
CA VAL A 167 -18.06 6.52 -30.35
C VAL A 167 -17.37 7.86 -30.61
N ASP A 168 -17.16 8.16 -31.88
CA ASP A 168 -16.65 9.43 -32.38
C ASP A 168 -17.68 10.54 -32.07
N ALA A 169 -17.33 11.44 -31.15
CA ALA A 169 -18.09 12.65 -30.90
C ALA A 169 -17.71 13.72 -31.93
N SER A 170 -18.09 13.52 -33.19
CA SER A 170 -18.05 14.56 -34.22
C SER A 170 -19.37 15.31 -34.24
N VAL A 171 -19.47 16.35 -33.40
CA VAL A 171 -20.48 17.40 -33.56
C VAL A 171 -20.04 18.26 -34.75
N ALA A 172 -20.56 17.94 -35.93
CA ALA A 172 -20.55 18.82 -37.08
C ALA A 172 -21.61 19.92 -36.85
N GLY A 173 -21.18 21.04 -36.29
CA GLY A 173 -21.92 22.30 -36.30
C GLY A 173 -21.16 23.31 -37.15
N GLY A 174 -21.53 23.44 -38.42
CA GLY A 174 -20.95 24.45 -39.31
C GLY A 174 -21.79 24.73 -40.54
N GLY A 175 -22.22 26.00 -40.68
CA GLY A 175 -22.74 26.63 -41.90
C GLY A 175 -24.27 26.77 -41.92
N GLY A 176 -24.90 27.94 -42.00
CA GLY A 176 -24.42 29.22 -42.52
C GLY A 176 -24.67 29.32 -44.02
N SER A 177 -25.90 29.67 -44.40
CA SER A 177 -26.32 30.48 -45.56
C SER A 177 -27.79 30.84 -45.40
#